data_AF-A0A523AYE6-F1
#
_entry.id   AF-A0A523AYE6-F1
#
_cell.length_a   1.000
_cell.length_b   1.000
_cell.length_c   1.000
_cell.angle_alpha   90.00
_cell.angle_beta   90.00
_cell.angle_gamma   90.00
#
_symmetry.space_group_name_H-M   'P 1'
#
loop_
_entity.id
_entity.type
_entity.pdbx_description
1 polymer ?
#
loop_
_entity_poly.entity_id
_entity_poly.type
_entity_poly.pdbx_seq_one_letter_code
_entity_poly.pdbx_strand_id
1 'polypeptide(L)'
;VKEEMASSTSSSWALAWDLAEGLVREAGLSFRQAHAVVGEAVREALSSGLTVRELSRDLLEKAAERVLGKKIEIDPQLLRYLDPLFSLKMRRTLGSPSPRETARMLRNRKREVRKRRALLKRREKRVEEARRKLVELVKAYISKVEKG
;
A
#
# COMPACT_ATOMS: atom_id res chain seq x y z
N VAL A 1 -8.77 18.04 2.13
CA VAL A 1 -8.11 16.75 2.45
C VAL A 1 -7.76 15.91 1.21
N LYS A 2 -8.69 15.32 0.44
CA LYS A 2 -8.33 14.44 -0.70
C LYS A 2 -7.47 15.16 -1.75
N GLU A 3 -7.87 16.37 -2.12
CA GLU A 3 -7.15 17.19 -3.10
C GLU A 3 -5.80 17.69 -2.57
N GLU A 4 -5.74 18.07 -1.28
CA GLU A 4 -4.48 18.42 -0.61
C GLU A 4 -3.50 17.24 -0.56
N MET A 5 -3.98 16.05 -0.23
CA MET A 5 -3.15 14.82 -0.24
C MET A 5 -2.64 14.51 -1.64
N ALA A 6 -3.50 14.62 -2.65
CA ALA A 6 -3.11 14.40 -4.05
C ALA A 6 -2.06 15.43 -4.51
N SER A 7 -2.27 16.70 -4.17
CA SER A 7 -1.34 17.81 -4.47
C SER A 7 0.02 17.58 -3.81
N SER A 8 0.04 17.33 -2.49
CA SER A 8 1.26 17.09 -1.72
C SER A 8 2.05 15.87 -2.22
N THR A 9 1.36 14.79 -2.62
CA THR A 9 2.04 13.61 -3.17
C THR A 9 2.63 13.89 -4.56
N SER A 10 1.91 14.66 -5.38
CA SER A 10 2.34 14.97 -6.74
C SER A 10 3.50 15.96 -6.82
N SER A 11 3.79 16.69 -5.75
CA SER A 11 4.95 17.59 -5.63
C SER A 11 6.10 16.97 -4.82
N SER A 12 5.94 15.74 -4.32
CA SER A 12 6.92 15.08 -3.49
C SER A 12 7.99 14.36 -4.29
N TRP A 13 9.25 14.55 -3.90
CA TRP A 13 10.38 13.76 -4.39
C TRP A 13 10.36 12.29 -3.91
N ALA A 14 9.41 11.88 -3.06
CA ALA A 14 9.23 10.47 -2.69
C ALA A 14 9.06 9.55 -3.91
N LEU A 15 8.49 10.06 -5.01
CA LEU A 15 8.31 9.33 -6.27
C LEU A 15 9.63 9.10 -7.03
N ALA A 16 10.72 9.76 -6.65
CA ALA A 16 12.04 9.52 -7.22
C ALA A 16 12.51 8.08 -6.97
N TRP A 17 12.09 7.45 -5.87
CA TRP A 17 12.33 6.04 -5.62
C TRP A 17 11.68 5.16 -6.70
N ASP A 18 10.41 5.43 -7.03
CA ASP A 18 9.68 4.68 -8.05
C ASP A 18 10.28 4.91 -9.45
N LEU A 19 10.79 6.12 -9.71
CA LEU A 19 11.56 6.42 -10.92
C LEU A 19 12.84 5.57 -11.02
N ALA A 20 13.57 5.41 -9.92
CA ALA A 20 14.76 4.56 -9.88
C ALA A 20 14.40 3.08 -10.12
N GLU A 21 13.31 2.58 -9.54
CA GLU A 21 12.78 1.25 -9.86
C GLU A 21 12.42 1.13 -11.35
N GLY A 22 11.83 2.18 -11.94
CA GLY A 22 11.54 2.27 -13.37
C GLY A 22 12.80 2.09 -14.22
N LEU A 23 13.88 2.80 -13.90
CA LEU A 23 15.17 2.67 -14.61
C LEU A 23 15.77 1.27 -14.50
N VAL A 24 15.62 0.59 -13.36
CA VAL A 24 16.06 -0.81 -13.24
C VAL A 24 15.26 -1.72 -14.18
N ARG A 25 13.94 -1.54 -14.22
CA ARG A 25 13.03 -2.43 -14.95
C ARG A 25 13.03 -2.18 -16.45
N GLU A 26 13.12 -0.93 -16.88
CA GLU A 26 12.92 -0.52 -18.26
C GLU A 26 14.22 -0.13 -18.96
N ALA A 27 15.24 0.35 -18.24
CA ALA A 27 16.54 0.74 -18.81
C ALA A 27 17.69 -0.24 -18.47
N GLY A 28 17.41 -1.33 -17.75
CA GLY A 28 18.38 -2.40 -17.46
C GLY A 28 19.54 -1.99 -16.54
N LEU A 29 19.41 -0.86 -15.84
CA LEU A 29 20.42 -0.40 -14.88
C LEU A 29 20.39 -1.29 -13.62
N SER A 30 21.54 -1.49 -12.98
CA SER A 30 21.55 -1.99 -11.61
C SER A 30 20.88 -0.97 -10.67
N PHE A 31 20.31 -1.43 -9.55
CA PHE A 31 19.67 -0.52 -8.60
C PHE A 31 20.61 0.59 -8.11
N ARG A 32 21.90 0.27 -7.89
CA ARG A 32 22.91 1.27 -7.49
C ARG A 32 23.09 2.35 -8.56
N GLN A 33 23.15 1.96 -9.83
CA GLN A 33 23.27 2.91 -10.94
C GLN A 33 22.01 3.76 -11.05
N ALA A 34 20.83 3.14 -11.07
CA ALA A 34 19.56 3.86 -11.14
C ALA A 34 19.38 4.87 -10.00
N HIS A 35 19.67 4.46 -8.76
CA HIS A 35 19.59 5.34 -7.60
C HIS A 35 20.58 6.50 -7.69
N ALA A 36 21.80 6.27 -8.18
CA ALA A 36 22.80 7.32 -8.35
C ALA A 36 22.40 8.33 -9.44
N VAL A 37 21.89 7.85 -10.59
CA VAL A 37 21.38 8.71 -11.67
C VAL A 37 20.21 9.56 -11.20
N VAL A 38 19.20 8.96 -10.56
CA VAL A 38 18.05 9.72 -10.05
C VAL A 38 18.49 10.69 -8.96
N GLY A 39 19.38 10.30 -8.05
CA GLY A 39 19.90 11.17 -7.01
C GLY A 39 20.61 12.41 -7.57
N GLU A 40 21.42 12.24 -8.62
CA GLU A 40 22.06 13.36 -9.31
C GLU A 40 21.03 14.25 -10.04
N ALA A 41 20.06 13.63 -10.71
CA ALA A 41 19.00 14.37 -11.40
C ALA A 41 18.14 15.20 -10.44
N VAL A 42 17.77 14.63 -9.28
CA VAL A 42 17.03 15.34 -8.24
C VAL A 42 17.85 16.50 -7.67
N ARG A 43 19.16 16.28 -7.43
CA ARG A 43 20.06 17.33 -6.92
C ARG A 43 20.15 18.50 -7.89
N GLU A 44 20.34 18.23 -9.18
CA GLU A 44 20.40 19.26 -10.21
C GLU A 44 19.06 19.99 -10.34
N ALA A 45 17.94 19.27 -10.39
CA ALA A 45 16.61 19.85 -10.44
C ALA A 45 16.38 20.83 -9.27
N LEU A 46 16.70 20.41 -8.04
CA LEU A 46 16.61 21.27 -6.86
C LEU A 46 17.52 22.50 -6.96
N SER A 47 18.75 22.34 -7.46
CA SER A 47 19.70 23.46 -7.63
C SER A 47 19.24 24.47 -8.68
N SER A 48 18.44 24.03 -9.65
CA SER A 48 17.85 24.86 -10.70
C SER A 48 16.44 25.38 -10.35
N GLY A 49 15.95 25.13 -9.13
CA GLY A 49 14.62 25.56 -8.70
C GLY A 49 13.46 24.79 -9.35
N LEU A 50 13.74 23.62 -9.95
CA LEU A 50 12.75 22.78 -10.61
C LEU A 50 12.01 21.90 -9.60
N THR A 51 10.74 21.64 -9.89
CA THR A 51 9.89 20.70 -9.16
C THR A 51 9.98 19.29 -9.72
N VAL A 52 9.46 18.30 -8.97
CA VAL A 52 9.39 16.90 -9.42
C VAL A 52 8.68 16.72 -10.76
N ARG A 53 7.69 17.58 -11.07
CA ARG A 53 6.93 17.52 -12.33
C ARG A 53 7.69 18.08 -13.52
N GLU A 54 8.73 18.86 -13.25
CA GLU A 54 9.60 19.47 -14.26
C GLU A 54 10.86 18.63 -14.51
N LEU A 55 11.02 17.51 -13.80
CA LEU A 55 12.08 16.55 -14.08
C LEU A 55 11.88 15.97 -15.50
N SER A 56 12.90 16.11 -16.34
CA SER A 56 12.81 15.76 -17.75
C SER A 56 13.67 14.55 -18.13
N ARG A 57 13.32 13.97 -19.29
CA ARG A 57 14.19 13.31 -20.25
C ARG A 57 15.68 13.62 -20.04
N ASP A 58 15.99 14.78 -20.58
CA ASP A 58 17.35 15.23 -20.83
C ASP A 58 18.13 15.40 -19.52
N LEU A 59 17.46 15.78 -18.44
CA LEU A 59 18.10 15.92 -17.13
C LEU A 59 18.53 14.55 -16.59
N LEU A 60 17.70 13.52 -16.75
CA LEU A 60 18.07 12.14 -16.37
C LEU A 60 19.20 11.59 -17.24
N GLU A 61 19.19 11.85 -18.55
CA GLU A 61 20.25 11.39 -19.46
C GLU A 61 21.58 12.10 -19.19
N LYS A 62 21.56 13.41 -18.93
CA LYS A 62 22.75 14.18 -18.50
C LYS A 62 23.27 13.68 -17.14
N ALA A 63 22.39 13.43 -16.19
CA ALA A 63 22.77 12.85 -14.89
C ALA A 63 23.40 11.45 -15.07
N ALA A 64 22.85 10.63 -15.97
CA ALA A 64 23.41 9.34 -16.29
C ALA A 64 24.78 9.44 -16.96
N GLU A 65 24.98 10.37 -17.88
CA GLU A 65 26.28 10.62 -18.50
C GLU A 65 27.33 11.04 -17.47
N ARG A 66 27.00 11.94 -16.54
CA ARG A 66 27.91 12.34 -15.45
C ARG A 66 28.25 11.20 -14.49
N VAL A 67 27.25 10.44 -14.06
CA VAL A 67 27.41 9.44 -12.99
C VAL A 67 27.95 8.11 -13.52
N LEU A 68 27.55 7.71 -14.72
CA LEU A 68 27.91 6.41 -15.30
C LEU A 68 29.04 6.51 -16.32
N GLY A 69 29.42 7.72 -16.74
CA GLY A 69 30.42 7.96 -17.78
C GLY A 69 29.98 7.47 -19.17
N LYS A 70 28.69 7.22 -19.39
CA LYS A 70 28.14 6.77 -20.66
C LYS A 70 26.75 7.35 -20.90
N LYS A 71 26.43 7.61 -22.16
CA LYS A 71 25.07 7.95 -22.58
C LYS A 71 24.17 6.73 -22.47
N ILE A 72 22.99 6.94 -21.92
CA ILE A 72 21.89 5.98 -21.95
C ILE A 72 20.71 6.69 -22.61
N GLU A 73 19.97 5.96 -23.42
CA GLU A 73 18.70 6.43 -23.93
C GLU A 73 17.62 6.00 -22.95
N ILE A 74 16.89 6.98 -22.42
CA ILE A 74 15.76 6.72 -21.51
C ILE A 74 14.48 6.82 -22.36
N ASP A 75 13.43 6.06 -22.05
CA ASP A 75 12.10 6.18 -22.70
C ASP A 75 11.29 7.32 -22.03
N PRO A 76 10.58 8.22 -22.76
CA PRO A 76 9.92 9.35 -22.10
C PRO A 76 8.80 8.86 -21.18
N GLN A 77 8.25 7.69 -21.51
CA GLN A 77 7.27 7.01 -20.69
C GLN A 77 7.79 6.72 -19.28
N LEU A 78 9.10 6.66 -19.05
CA LEU A 78 9.66 6.42 -17.72
C LEU A 78 9.33 7.56 -16.73
N LEU A 79 9.08 8.77 -17.21
CA LEU A 79 8.62 9.89 -16.35
C LEU A 79 7.24 9.64 -15.74
N ARG A 80 6.44 8.70 -16.27
CA ARG A 80 5.15 8.32 -15.68
C ARG A 80 5.29 7.72 -14.28
N TYR A 81 6.47 7.25 -13.87
CA TYR A 81 6.71 6.84 -12.48
C TYR A 81 6.61 8.00 -11.48
N LEU A 82 6.67 9.24 -11.97
CA LEU A 82 6.41 10.46 -11.18
C LEU A 82 4.91 10.83 -11.12
N ASP A 83 4.02 10.02 -11.69
CA ASP A 83 2.59 10.07 -11.39
C ASP A 83 2.28 9.17 -10.16
N PRO A 84 1.75 9.73 -9.06
CA PRO A 84 1.34 8.95 -7.89
C PRO A 84 0.41 7.79 -8.22
N LEU A 85 -0.54 7.97 -9.15
CA LEU A 85 -1.50 6.92 -9.50
C LEU A 85 -0.83 5.80 -10.29
N PHE A 86 0.12 6.14 -11.15
CA PHE A 86 0.92 5.15 -11.85
C PHE A 86 1.82 4.37 -10.87
N SER A 87 2.55 5.06 -9.99
CA SER A 87 3.36 4.42 -8.94
C SER A 87 2.54 3.41 -8.13
N LEU A 88 1.35 3.82 -7.65
CA LEU A 88 0.45 2.92 -6.90
C LEU A 88 0.02 1.70 -7.72
N LYS A 89 -0.26 1.86 -9.01
CA LYS A 89 -0.65 0.75 -9.89
C LYS A 89 0.49 -0.24 -10.11
N MET A 90 1.74 0.23 -10.16
CA MET A 90 2.92 -0.61 -10.40
C MET A 90 3.30 -1.49 -9.21
N ARG A 91 2.91 -1.11 -7.99
CA ARG A 91 3.14 -1.89 -6.76
C ARG A 91 2.24 -3.13 -6.71
N ARG A 92 2.64 -4.22 -7.35
CA ARG A 92 1.80 -5.43 -7.52
C ARG A 92 2.02 -6.54 -6.48
N THR A 93 2.87 -6.31 -5.48
CA THR A 93 3.16 -7.28 -4.41
C THR A 93 1.97 -7.49 -3.49
N LEU A 94 1.94 -8.62 -2.78
CA LEU A 94 0.92 -8.90 -1.77
C LEU A 94 1.06 -7.89 -0.62
N GLY A 95 -0.05 -7.31 -0.16
CA GLY A 95 -0.06 -6.28 0.88
C GLY A 95 0.29 -4.86 0.41
N SER A 96 0.51 -4.65 -0.89
CA SER A 96 0.81 -3.33 -1.44
C SER A 96 -0.39 -2.35 -1.37
N PRO A 97 -0.12 -1.03 -1.48
CA PRO A 97 -1.18 -0.02 -1.54
C PRO A 97 -1.88 0.06 -2.90
N SER A 98 -1.61 -0.87 -3.84
CA SER A 98 -2.26 -0.80 -5.16
C SER A 98 -3.77 -0.95 -5.06
N PRO A 99 -4.55 -0.32 -5.96
CA PRO A 99 -6.00 -0.48 -5.99
C PRO A 99 -6.44 -1.95 -6.08
N ARG A 100 -5.72 -2.74 -6.88
CA ARG A 100 -5.96 -4.18 -7.05
C ARG A 100 -5.79 -4.94 -5.73
N GLU A 101 -4.68 -4.70 -5.05
CA GLU A 101 -4.34 -5.42 -3.82
C GLU A 101 -5.20 -4.97 -2.64
N THR A 102 -5.45 -3.66 -2.53
CA THR A 102 -6.38 -3.09 -1.55
C THR A 102 -7.78 -3.69 -1.72
N ALA A 103 -8.28 -3.80 -2.95
CA ALA A 103 -9.58 -4.43 -3.23
C ALA A 103 -9.59 -5.92 -2.82
N ARG A 104 -8.51 -6.67 -3.09
CA ARG A 104 -8.35 -8.07 -2.63
C ARG A 104 -8.39 -8.16 -1.11
N MET A 105 -7.61 -7.34 -0.42
CA MET A 105 -7.54 -7.31 1.05
C MET A 105 -8.89 -6.94 1.68
N LEU A 106 -9.61 -5.96 1.11
CA LEU A 106 -10.95 -5.58 1.55
C LEU A 106 -11.96 -6.73 1.42
N ARG A 107 -11.95 -7.46 0.29
CA ARG A 107 -12.81 -8.65 0.13
C ARG A 107 -12.50 -9.72 1.19
N ASN A 108 -11.23 -10.01 1.41
CA ASN A 108 -10.80 -10.97 2.43
C ASN A 108 -11.23 -10.52 3.83
N ARG A 109 -11.06 -9.23 4.17
CA ARG A 109 -11.45 -8.70 5.47
C ARG A 109 -12.96 -8.75 5.69
N LYS A 110 -13.76 -8.41 4.67
CA LYS A 110 -15.23 -8.54 4.73
C LYS A 110 -15.66 -10.00 4.99
N ARG A 111 -15.04 -10.97 4.33
CA ARG A 111 -15.30 -12.40 4.57
C ARG A 111 -14.96 -12.80 6.01
N GLU A 112 -13.82 -12.35 6.52
CA GLU A 112 -13.37 -12.68 7.86
C GLU A 112 -14.27 -12.06 8.94
N VAL A 113 -14.70 -10.81 8.76
CA VAL A 113 -15.67 -10.16 9.65
C VAL A 113 -16.99 -10.94 9.68
N ARG A 114 -17.50 -11.39 8.54
CA ARG A 114 -18.72 -12.22 8.48
C ARG A 114 -18.57 -13.52 9.25
N LYS A 115 -17.45 -14.23 9.07
CA LYS A 115 -17.15 -15.46 9.81
C LYS A 115 -17.12 -15.23 11.32
N ARG A 116 -16.43 -14.19 11.76
CA ARG A 116 -16.31 -13.84 13.18
C ARG A 116 -17.66 -13.46 13.79
N ARG A 117 -18.48 -12.69 13.09
CA ARG A 117 -19.86 -12.38 13.53
C ARG A 117 -20.71 -13.64 13.68
N ALA A 118 -20.63 -14.56 12.72
CA ALA A 118 -21.36 -15.83 12.81
C ALA A 118 -20.88 -16.69 13.99
N LEU A 119 -19.56 -16.75 14.23
CA LEU A 119 -18.98 -17.45 15.37
C LEU A 119 -19.41 -16.83 16.70
N LEU A 120 -19.41 -15.49 16.80
CA LEU A 120 -19.86 -14.77 17.99
C LEU A 120 -21.32 -15.11 18.31
N LYS A 121 -22.22 -15.01 17.32
CA LYS A 121 -23.63 -15.35 17.48
C LYS A 121 -23.85 -16.79 17.96
N ARG A 122 -23.06 -17.75 17.46
CA ARG A 122 -23.12 -19.14 17.94
C ARG A 122 -22.66 -19.29 19.38
N ARG A 123 -21.63 -18.53 19.79
CA ARG A 123 -21.13 -18.53 21.17
C ARG A 123 -22.14 -17.94 22.13
N GLU A 124 -22.74 -16.80 21.78
CA GLU A 124 -23.80 -16.17 22.56
C GLU A 124 -24.99 -17.12 22.80
N LYS A 125 -25.47 -17.79 21.75
CA LYS A 125 -26.55 -18.79 21.88
C LYS A 125 -26.21 -19.92 22.85
N ARG A 126 -24.99 -20.46 22.80
CA ARG A 126 -24.57 -21.55 23.70
C ARG A 126 -24.52 -21.10 25.16
N VAL A 127 -24.09 -19.86 25.41
CA VAL A 127 -24.10 -19.28 26.76
C VAL A 127 -25.53 -19.12 27.27
N GLU A 128 -26.43 -18.63 26.42
CA GLU A 128 -27.85 -18.47 26.77
C GLU A 128 -28.53 -19.81 27.06
N GLU A 129 -28.31 -20.82 26.22
CA GLU A 129 -28.83 -22.17 26.43
C GLU A 129 -28.29 -22.82 27.72
N ALA A 130 -26.99 -22.66 28.01
CA ALA A 130 -26.39 -23.15 29.24
C ALA A 130 -26.98 -22.44 30.47
N ARG A 131 -27.18 -21.12 30.39
CA ARG A 131 -27.83 -20.33 31.44
C ARG A 131 -29.27 -20.80 31.67
N ARG A 132 -30.04 -21.03 30.61
CA ARG A 132 -31.42 -21.51 30.71
C ARG A 132 -31.49 -22.87 31.42
N LYS A 133 -30.66 -23.82 31.01
CA LYS A 133 -30.56 -25.16 31.64
C LYS A 133 -30.18 -25.07 33.11
N LEU A 134 -29.22 -24.22 33.46
CA LEU A 134 -28.83 -24.01 34.86
C LEU A 134 -30.00 -23.50 35.69
N VAL A 135 -30.74 -22.51 35.20
CA VAL A 135 -31.92 -21.96 35.89
C VAL A 135 -33.02 -23.02 36.05
N GLU A 136 -33.29 -23.81 35.01
CA GLU A 136 -34.25 -24.92 35.06
C GLU A 136 -33.87 -25.97 36.11
N LEU A 137 -32.59 -26.36 36.17
CA LEU A 137 -32.08 -27.32 37.16
C LEU A 137 -32.20 -26.79 38.59
N VAL A 138 -31.79 -25.54 38.84
CA VAL A 138 -31.89 -24.93 40.17
C VAL A 138 -33.34 -24.89 40.66
N LYS A 139 -34.28 -24.48 39.80
CA LYS A 139 -35.72 -24.48 40.12
C LYS A 139 -36.22 -25.88 40.48
N ALA A 140 -35.84 -26.89 39.70
CA ALA A 140 -36.23 -28.27 39.96
C ALA A 140 -35.67 -28.81 41.29
N TYR A 141 -34.44 -28.41 41.68
CA TYR A 141 -33.86 -28.76 42.97
C TYR A 141 -34.61 -28.12 44.15
N ILE A 142 -34.89 -26.80 44.08
CA ILE A 142 -35.61 -26.08 45.14
C ILE A 142 -36.99 -26.70 45.37
N SER A 143 -37.76 -26.95 44.31
CA SER A 143 -39.10 -27.54 44.42
C SER A 143 -39.11 -28.99 44.94
N LYS A 144 -37.98 -29.71 44.87
CA LYS A 144 -37.85 -31.03 45.49
C LYS A 144 -37.57 -30.92 46.99
N VAL A 145 -36.79 -29.94 47.42
CA VAL A 145 -36.48 -29.70 48.84
C VAL A 145 -37.70 -29.18 49.60
N GLU A 146 -38.55 -28.36 48.98
CA GLU A 146 -39.77 -27.83 49.62
C GLU A 146 -40.91 -28.86 49.77
N LYS A 147 -40.82 -30.01 49.09
CA LYS A 147 -41.85 -31.06 49.09
C LYS A 147 -41.49 -32.30 49.92
N GLY A 148 -40.27 -32.38 50.45
CA GLY A 148 -39.80 -33.45 51.34
C GLY A 148 -39.66 -32.93 52.75
#